data_AF-A0A9E7HIH4-F1
#
_entry.id   AF-A0A9E7HIH4-F1
#
_cell.length_a   1.000
_cell.length_b   1.000
_cell.length_c   1.000
_cell.angle_alpha   90.00
_cell.angle_beta   90.00
_cell.angle_gamma   90.00
#
_symmetry.space_group_name_H-M   'P 1'
#
loop_
_entity.id
_entity.type
_entity.pdbx_description
1 polymer ?
#
loop_
_entity_poly.entity_id
_entity_poly.type
_entity_poly.pdbx_seq_one_letter_code
_entity_poly.pdbx_strand_id
1 'polypeptide(L)'
;MKELGIRRAKLFGWPNTYVFTKAMGEMLLGHSRGDLPMVILRPTIITSVQSDPLPGWIEGTRTIDSVIIGYAKGKITCFFGDLDNIMDVVPGDMVVNAMMATMAAHSGQPAELVYHMSSSVRNPVTYATLEHCGFRYFLANPRVGRDGSVMPTKRLRFIKSMVGFRVLMTLRYKLPLEVMHLVNLLSCGRLARGYNELNRKYKFVMRLVELYKPYAYFDGCFDDLNMERLRMATKKDDAEAKMFGFDPKHIDWEDYFSSIHIPGVMKYAFK
;
A
#
# COMPACT_ATOMS: atom_id res chain seq x y z
N MET A 1 -0.90 25.36 4.35
CA MET A 1 -0.42 24.30 5.28
C MET A 1 0.09 23.03 4.60
N LYS A 2 -0.67 22.34 3.74
CA LYS A 2 -0.23 21.05 3.14
C LYS A 2 1.12 21.09 2.41
N GLU A 3 1.35 22.10 1.58
CA GLU A 3 2.58 22.23 0.81
C GLU A 3 3.79 22.51 1.70
N LEU A 4 3.63 23.37 2.71
CA LEU A 4 4.67 23.65 3.72
C LEU A 4 5.08 22.38 4.46
N GLY A 5 4.11 21.53 4.84
CA GLY A 5 4.39 20.25 5.48
C GLY A 5 5.22 19.33 4.58
N ILE A 6 4.88 19.22 3.28
CA ILE A 6 5.65 18.40 2.34
C ILE A 6 7.06 18.95 2.15
N ARG A 7 7.22 20.27 2.02
CA ARG A 7 8.53 20.92 1.92
C ARG A 7 9.37 20.66 3.18
N ARG A 8 8.77 20.75 4.37
CA ARG A 8 9.43 20.46 5.64
C ARG A 8 9.87 19.00 5.76
N ALA A 9 9.01 18.06 5.39
CA ALA A 9 9.37 16.64 5.37
C ALA A 9 10.57 16.37 4.47
N LYS A 10 10.54 16.89 3.23
CA LYS A 10 11.63 16.74 2.25
C LYS A 10 12.93 17.39 2.71
N LEU A 11 12.86 18.54 3.37
CA LEU A 11 14.04 19.21 3.95
C LEU A 11 14.79 18.29 4.92
N PHE A 12 14.07 17.46 5.68
CA PHE A 12 14.65 16.47 6.60
C PHE A 12 14.81 15.07 5.99
N GLY A 13 14.77 14.94 4.66
CA GLY A 13 15.00 13.67 3.97
C GLY A 13 13.81 12.72 3.93
N TRP A 14 12.62 13.13 4.39
CA TRP A 14 11.43 12.29 4.39
C TRP A 14 10.56 12.50 3.15
N PRO A 15 10.04 11.43 2.52
CA PRO A 15 9.32 11.52 1.25
C PRO A 15 7.97 12.26 1.36
N ASN A 16 7.32 12.20 2.51
CA ASN A 16 6.07 12.91 2.78
C ASN A 16 5.87 13.19 4.27
N THR A 17 4.82 13.95 4.57
CA THR A 17 4.48 14.35 5.94
C THR A 17 4.13 13.18 6.84
N TYR A 18 3.55 12.09 6.31
CA TYR A 18 3.12 10.96 7.13
C TYR A 18 4.32 10.26 7.77
N VAL A 19 5.29 9.81 6.97
CA VAL A 19 6.49 9.14 7.53
C VAL A 19 7.35 10.10 8.33
N PHE A 20 7.39 11.38 7.96
CA PHE A 20 8.05 12.42 8.76
C PHE A 20 7.44 12.54 10.16
N THR A 21 6.11 12.58 10.25
CA THR A 21 5.43 12.65 11.56
C THR A 21 5.59 11.38 12.38
N LYS A 22 5.66 10.20 11.75
CA LYS A 22 5.95 8.94 12.45
C LYS A 22 7.37 8.95 13.03
N ALA A 23 8.37 9.35 12.24
CA ALA A 23 9.74 9.48 12.71
C ALA A 23 9.89 10.48 13.87
N MET A 24 9.26 11.65 13.78
CA MET A 24 9.24 12.61 14.89
C MET A 24 8.56 12.03 16.14
N GLY A 25 7.48 11.27 15.97
CA GLY A 25 6.79 10.59 17.07
C GLY A 25 7.70 9.57 17.78
N GLU A 26 8.43 8.76 17.01
CA GLU A 26 9.41 7.83 17.56
C GLU A 26 10.54 8.54 18.32
N MET A 27 11.07 9.65 17.78
CA MET A 27 12.08 10.46 18.45
C MET A 27 11.56 11.06 19.76
N LEU A 28 10.33 11.59 19.75
CA LEU A 28 9.68 12.16 20.93
C LEU A 28 9.46 11.09 22.00
N LEU A 29 8.95 9.92 21.62
CA LEU A 29 8.76 8.79 22.53
C LEU A 29 10.09 8.31 23.12
N GLY A 30 11.13 8.18 22.29
CA GLY A 30 12.48 7.83 22.75
C GLY A 30 13.07 8.82 23.74
N HIS A 31 12.79 10.12 23.57
CA HIS A 31 13.25 11.18 24.47
C HIS A 31 12.43 11.28 25.76
N SER A 32 11.13 11.07 25.70
CA SER A 32 10.20 11.31 26.82
C SER A 32 9.80 10.06 27.61
N ARG A 33 10.32 8.87 27.28
CA ARG A 33 9.90 7.61 27.92
C ARG A 33 10.24 7.48 29.40
N GLY A 34 11.29 8.13 29.89
CA GLY A 34 11.82 7.90 31.24
C GLY A 34 12.08 6.41 31.49
N ASP A 35 11.54 5.88 32.59
CA ASP A 35 11.67 4.47 32.99
C ASP A 35 10.57 3.56 32.43
N LEU A 36 9.66 4.08 31.58
CA LEU A 36 8.58 3.28 31.00
C LEU A 36 9.16 2.24 30.01
N PRO A 37 8.87 0.93 30.18
CA PRO A 37 9.17 -0.07 29.17
C PRO A 37 8.46 0.28 27.87
N MET A 38 9.20 0.37 26.77
CA MET A 38 8.69 0.83 25.49
C MET A 38 9.28 0.04 24.35
N VAL A 39 8.41 -0.34 23.42
CA VAL A 39 8.79 -0.95 22.15
C VAL A 39 8.13 -0.21 20.99
N ILE A 40 8.90 0.02 19.93
CA ILE A 40 8.41 0.60 18.67
C ILE A 40 8.30 -0.50 17.64
N LEU A 41 7.07 -0.90 17.29
CA LEU A 41 6.84 -1.83 16.19
C LEU A 41 6.60 -1.03 14.89
N ARG A 42 7.42 -1.31 13.87
CA ARG A 42 7.38 -0.69 12.54
C ARG A 42 6.88 -1.72 11.52
N PRO A 43 5.56 -1.78 11.26
CA PRO A 43 5.04 -2.63 10.21
C PRO A 43 5.27 -1.98 8.84
N THR A 44 5.46 -2.83 7.84
CA THR A 44 5.42 -2.41 6.44
C THR A 44 3.97 -2.20 5.96
N ILE A 45 3.70 -2.20 4.66
CA ILE A 45 2.35 -2.02 4.13
C ILE A 45 1.42 -3.12 4.66
N ILE A 46 0.45 -2.73 5.48
CA ILE A 46 -0.52 -3.66 6.06
C ILE A 46 -1.65 -3.93 5.05
N THR A 47 -1.85 -5.20 4.72
CA THR A 47 -2.93 -5.70 3.86
C THR A 47 -4.06 -6.32 4.71
N SER A 48 -4.97 -7.06 4.09
CA SER A 48 -6.06 -7.72 4.81
C SER A 48 -5.56 -8.72 5.85
N VAL A 49 -6.42 -9.04 6.81
CA VAL A 49 -6.22 -10.19 7.68
C VAL A 49 -6.06 -11.46 6.83
N GLN A 50 -5.09 -12.30 7.19
CA GLN A 50 -4.89 -13.62 6.58
C GLN A 50 -5.84 -14.66 7.18
N SER A 51 -5.85 -14.78 8.51
CA SER A 51 -6.57 -15.83 9.22
C SER A 51 -7.58 -15.26 10.23
N ASP A 52 -7.13 -14.67 11.33
CA ASP A 52 -7.99 -14.31 12.46
C ASP A 52 -8.25 -12.78 12.55
N PRO A 53 -9.46 -12.32 12.89
CA PRO A 53 -10.67 -13.09 13.18
C PRO A 53 -11.51 -13.41 11.93
N LEU A 54 -11.20 -12.78 10.78
CA LEU A 54 -11.98 -12.92 9.56
C LEU A 54 -11.06 -12.76 8.34
N PRO A 55 -10.79 -13.84 7.58
CA PRO A 55 -9.93 -13.78 6.40
C PRO A 55 -10.40 -12.74 5.39
N GLY A 56 -9.46 -11.96 4.87
CA GLY A 56 -9.73 -10.92 3.87
C GLY A 56 -10.35 -9.64 4.45
N TRP A 57 -10.64 -9.57 5.75
CA TRP A 57 -11.17 -8.36 6.36
C TRP A 57 -10.17 -7.20 6.29
N ILE A 58 -10.68 -6.03 5.92
CA ILE A 58 -9.96 -4.76 5.88
C ILE A 58 -10.84 -3.63 6.40
N GLU A 59 -10.21 -2.71 7.12
CA GLU A 59 -10.84 -1.45 7.48
C GLU A 59 -10.45 -0.34 6.50
N GLY A 60 -11.43 0.03 5.67
CA GLY A 60 -11.28 1.09 4.67
C GLY A 60 -10.45 0.67 3.46
N THR A 61 -10.10 1.66 2.63
CA THR A 61 -9.30 1.46 1.42
C THR A 61 -7.93 2.09 1.64
N ARG A 62 -6.87 1.27 1.64
CA ARG A 62 -5.48 1.72 1.75
C ARG A 62 -4.77 1.63 0.40
N THR A 63 -3.45 1.82 0.41
CA THR A 63 -2.61 2.02 -0.79
C THR A 63 -2.85 0.97 -1.88
N ILE A 64 -2.63 -0.30 -1.58
CA ILE A 64 -2.74 -1.39 -2.57
C ILE A 64 -4.21 -1.63 -2.94
N ASP A 65 -5.11 -1.61 -1.95
CA ASP A 65 -6.55 -1.74 -2.14
C ASP A 65 -7.10 -0.69 -3.11
N SER A 66 -6.59 0.54 -3.07
CA SER A 66 -6.99 1.63 -3.97
C SER A 66 -6.65 1.31 -5.43
N VAL A 67 -5.52 0.64 -5.66
CA VAL A 67 -5.11 0.18 -7.00
C VAL A 67 -6.02 -0.96 -7.46
N ILE A 68 -6.29 -1.94 -6.59
CA ILE A 68 -7.19 -3.07 -6.86
C ILE A 68 -8.59 -2.55 -7.20
N ILE A 69 -9.16 -1.66 -6.38
CA ILE A 69 -10.49 -1.07 -6.61
C ILE A 69 -10.50 -0.21 -7.87
N GLY A 70 -9.45 0.58 -8.11
CA GLY A 70 -9.35 1.42 -9.31
C GLY A 70 -9.26 0.58 -10.59
N TYR A 71 -8.52 -0.53 -10.54
CA TYR A 71 -8.50 -1.54 -11.60
C TYR A 71 -9.88 -2.18 -11.75
N ALA A 72 -10.50 -2.64 -10.66
CA ALA A 72 -11.83 -3.22 -10.64
C ALA A 72 -12.91 -2.29 -11.24
N LYS A 73 -12.79 -0.96 -11.04
CA LYS A 73 -13.70 0.02 -11.65
C LYS A 73 -13.37 0.37 -13.11
N GLY A 74 -12.33 -0.24 -13.71
CA GLY A 74 -11.82 0.08 -15.03
C GLY A 74 -11.23 1.49 -15.15
N LYS A 75 -10.93 2.15 -14.02
CA LYS A 75 -10.41 3.53 -13.99
C LYS A 75 -8.89 3.60 -14.08
N ILE A 76 -8.21 2.50 -13.74
CA ILE A 76 -6.76 2.39 -13.81
C ILE A 76 -6.41 1.43 -14.95
N THR A 77 -5.69 1.93 -15.95
CA THR A 77 -5.23 1.17 -17.13
C THR A 77 -3.72 1.09 -17.23
N CYS A 78 -3.01 1.94 -16.48
CA CYS A 78 -1.57 1.86 -16.29
C CYS A 78 -1.20 2.27 -14.87
N PHE A 79 -0.06 1.78 -14.40
CA PHE A 79 0.51 2.11 -13.10
C PHE A 79 2.00 2.45 -13.28
N PHE A 80 2.50 3.39 -12.47
CA PHE A 80 3.93 3.69 -12.44
C PHE A 80 4.57 2.81 -11.38
N GLY A 81 5.69 2.19 -11.72
CA GLY A 81 6.35 1.23 -10.86
C GLY A 81 7.05 0.16 -11.68
N ASP A 82 7.87 -0.63 -11.00
CA ASP A 82 8.50 -1.80 -11.58
C ASP A 82 7.79 -3.07 -11.09
N LEU A 83 7.47 -3.99 -12.01
CA LEU A 83 6.88 -5.28 -11.67
C LEU A 83 7.85 -6.17 -10.88
N ASP A 84 9.15 -5.96 -11.08
CA ASP A 84 10.22 -6.75 -10.46
C ASP A 84 10.55 -6.26 -9.05
N ASN A 85 10.08 -5.06 -8.66
CA ASN A 85 10.33 -4.53 -7.33
C ASN A 85 9.57 -5.33 -6.26
N ILE A 86 10.25 -5.53 -5.14
CA ILE A 86 9.68 -6.14 -3.95
C ILE A 86 8.65 -5.18 -3.35
N MET A 87 7.44 -5.69 -3.18
CA MET A 87 6.35 -5.05 -2.49
C MET A 87 6.37 -5.54 -1.05
N ASP A 88 6.94 -4.75 -0.15
CA ASP A 88 6.99 -5.13 1.26
C ASP A 88 5.61 -4.97 1.91
N VAL A 89 4.94 -6.10 2.16
CA VAL A 89 3.59 -6.18 2.71
C VAL A 89 3.50 -7.22 3.81
N VAL A 90 2.59 -7.02 4.76
CA VAL A 90 2.28 -7.98 5.83
C VAL A 90 0.77 -8.01 6.11
N PRO A 91 0.17 -9.19 6.37
CA PRO A 91 -1.21 -9.30 6.84
C PRO A 91 -1.43 -8.60 8.18
N GLY A 92 -2.62 -8.04 8.37
CA GLY A 92 -2.94 -7.24 9.57
C GLY A 92 -2.92 -8.05 10.88
N ASP A 93 -3.38 -9.29 10.84
CA ASP A 93 -3.36 -10.22 11.96
C ASP A 93 -1.95 -10.61 12.38
N MET A 94 -1.01 -10.80 11.43
CA MET A 94 0.40 -11.01 11.76
C MET A 94 1.01 -9.81 12.49
N VAL A 95 0.64 -8.58 12.12
CA VAL A 95 1.10 -7.37 12.82
C VAL A 95 0.57 -7.34 14.25
N VAL A 96 -0.72 -7.65 14.45
CA VAL A 96 -1.34 -7.69 15.78
C VAL A 96 -0.70 -8.79 16.64
N ASN A 97 -0.48 -9.97 16.08
CA ASN A 97 0.21 -11.08 16.75
C ASN A 97 1.64 -10.70 17.15
N ALA A 98 2.39 -10.05 16.25
CA ALA A 98 3.73 -9.55 16.55
C ALA A 98 3.70 -8.50 17.68
N MET A 99 2.71 -7.59 17.69
CA MET A 99 2.55 -6.61 18.77
C MET A 99 2.32 -7.29 20.12
N MET A 100 1.42 -8.26 20.19
CA MET A 100 1.14 -9.00 21.43
C MET A 100 2.36 -9.79 21.91
N ALA A 101 3.04 -10.51 21.02
CA ALA A 101 4.25 -11.26 21.34
C ALA A 101 5.37 -10.34 21.85
N THR A 102 5.54 -9.18 21.21
CA THR A 102 6.54 -8.19 21.62
C THR A 102 6.22 -7.61 23.00
N MET A 103 4.94 -7.29 23.28
CA MET A 103 4.52 -6.81 24.59
C MET A 103 4.75 -7.85 25.69
N ALA A 104 4.44 -9.12 25.43
CA ALA A 104 4.64 -10.21 26.38
C ALA A 104 6.13 -10.42 26.68
N ALA A 105 6.98 -10.46 25.64
CA ALA A 105 8.42 -10.69 25.77
C ALA A 105 9.15 -9.61 26.57
N HIS A 106 8.66 -8.37 26.52
CA HIS A 106 9.26 -7.23 27.22
C HIS A 106 8.52 -6.82 28.50
N SER A 107 7.59 -7.66 28.97
CA SER A 107 6.91 -7.43 30.24
C SER A 107 7.91 -7.48 31.41
N GLY A 108 8.18 -6.32 32.02
CA GLY A 108 9.06 -6.22 33.19
C GLY A 108 10.57 -6.26 32.91
N GLN A 109 11.00 -6.14 31.64
CA GLN A 109 12.42 -6.11 31.26
C GLN A 109 12.80 -4.84 30.48
N PRO A 110 14.08 -4.43 30.47
CA PRO A 110 14.57 -3.38 29.57
C PRO A 110 14.35 -3.81 28.12
N ALA A 111 13.51 -3.09 27.40
CA ALA A 111 13.04 -3.52 26.09
C ALA A 111 14.02 -3.20 24.96
N GLU A 112 14.14 -4.10 23.98
CA GLU A 112 14.70 -3.77 22.66
C GLU A 112 13.79 -2.74 21.99
N LEU A 113 14.37 -1.62 21.53
CA LEU A 113 13.59 -0.41 21.25
C LEU A 113 12.75 -0.48 19.97
N VAL A 114 13.15 -1.26 18.95
CA VAL A 114 12.54 -1.26 17.61
C VAL A 114 12.45 -2.65 16.99
N TYR A 115 11.26 -3.01 16.52
CA TYR A 115 10.97 -4.23 15.77
C TYR A 115 10.40 -3.90 14.39
N HIS A 116 10.98 -4.44 13.32
CA HIS A 116 10.40 -4.33 11.97
C HIS A 116 9.54 -5.55 11.68
N MET A 117 8.27 -5.32 11.34
CA MET A 117 7.38 -6.37 10.84
C MET A 117 7.29 -6.23 9.31
N SER A 118 8.15 -6.98 8.63
CA SER A 118 8.39 -6.92 7.18
C SER A 118 8.44 -8.32 6.59
N SER A 119 8.08 -8.47 5.32
CA SER A 119 8.25 -9.72 4.57
C SER A 119 9.41 -9.66 3.58
N SER A 120 9.87 -8.47 3.21
CA SER A 120 10.81 -8.22 2.10
C SER A 120 12.11 -9.03 2.11
N VAL A 121 12.72 -9.30 3.27
CA VAL A 121 13.94 -10.12 3.36
C VAL A 121 13.64 -11.62 3.42
N ARG A 122 12.58 -12.01 4.12
CA ARG A 122 12.33 -13.41 4.50
C ARG A 122 11.42 -14.18 3.56
N ASN A 123 10.41 -13.50 3.03
CA ASN A 123 9.43 -14.04 2.10
C ASN A 123 9.02 -12.92 1.11
N PRO A 124 9.95 -12.49 0.23
CA PRO A 124 9.70 -11.38 -0.68
C PRO A 124 8.56 -11.67 -1.64
N VAL A 125 7.76 -10.66 -1.94
CA VAL A 125 6.74 -10.71 -2.99
C VAL A 125 6.86 -9.50 -3.89
N THR A 126 6.64 -9.67 -5.19
CA THR A 126 6.80 -8.59 -6.17
C THR A 126 5.46 -8.04 -6.62
N TYR A 127 5.49 -6.86 -7.24
CA TYR A 127 4.30 -6.31 -7.90
C TYR A 127 3.80 -7.22 -9.05
N ALA A 128 4.67 -8.03 -9.67
CA ALA A 128 4.29 -9.04 -10.65
C ALA A 128 3.31 -10.08 -10.10
N THR A 129 3.56 -10.60 -8.89
CA THR A 129 2.65 -11.56 -8.24
C THR A 129 1.27 -10.94 -8.04
N LEU A 130 1.20 -9.71 -7.50
CA LEU A 130 -0.07 -9.02 -7.30
C LEU A 130 -0.81 -8.74 -8.63
N GLU A 131 -0.10 -8.28 -9.67
CA GLU A 131 -0.69 -8.06 -11.00
C GLU A 131 -1.25 -9.35 -11.58
N HIS A 132 -0.50 -10.44 -11.47
CA HIS A 132 -0.89 -11.75 -11.96
C HIS A 132 -2.14 -12.29 -11.24
N CYS A 133 -2.13 -12.29 -9.90
CA CYS A 133 -3.27 -12.70 -9.07
C CYS A 133 -4.50 -11.84 -9.37
N GLY A 134 -4.33 -10.52 -9.46
CA GLY A 134 -5.38 -9.58 -9.84
C GLY A 134 -5.97 -9.90 -11.21
N PHE A 135 -5.12 -10.04 -12.23
CA PHE A 135 -5.57 -10.37 -13.58
C PHE A 135 -6.35 -11.68 -13.63
N ARG A 136 -5.85 -12.75 -12.99
CA ARG A 136 -6.54 -14.05 -12.92
C ARG A 136 -7.87 -13.95 -12.18
N TYR A 137 -7.90 -13.29 -11.03
CA TYR A 137 -9.12 -13.12 -10.25
C TYR A 137 -10.22 -12.42 -11.07
N PHE A 138 -9.90 -11.31 -11.74
CA PHE A 138 -10.87 -10.56 -12.54
C PHE A 138 -11.17 -11.17 -13.92
N LEU A 139 -10.39 -12.16 -14.36
CA LEU A 139 -10.72 -12.99 -15.51
C LEU A 139 -11.75 -14.06 -15.12
N ALA A 140 -11.56 -14.69 -13.96
CA ALA A 140 -12.49 -15.67 -13.40
C ALA A 140 -13.77 -15.05 -12.83
N ASN A 141 -13.70 -13.79 -12.39
CA ASN A 141 -14.82 -13.01 -11.87
C ASN A 141 -15.02 -11.76 -12.73
N PRO A 142 -15.64 -11.87 -13.92
CA PRO A 142 -15.84 -10.74 -14.80
C PRO A 142 -16.65 -9.64 -14.13
N ARG A 143 -16.21 -8.40 -14.33
CA ARG A 143 -16.84 -7.23 -13.74
C ARG A 143 -17.96 -6.76 -14.64
N VAL A 144 -19.07 -6.31 -14.05
CA VAL A 144 -20.21 -5.79 -14.80
C VAL A 144 -20.26 -4.27 -14.63
N GLY A 145 -20.35 -3.56 -15.76
CA GLY A 145 -20.54 -2.12 -15.81
C GLY A 145 -21.91 -1.70 -15.31
N ARG A 146 -22.11 -0.39 -15.13
CA ARG A 146 -23.43 0.15 -14.72
C ARG A 146 -24.52 -0.08 -15.76
N ASP A 147 -24.13 -0.30 -17.01
CA ASP A 147 -24.98 -0.60 -18.15
C ASP A 147 -25.27 -2.10 -18.30
N GLY A 148 -24.80 -2.94 -17.38
CA GLY A 148 -24.95 -4.39 -17.46
C GLY A 148 -23.94 -5.08 -18.38
N SER A 149 -23.04 -4.33 -19.04
CA SER A 149 -22.04 -4.92 -19.94
C SER A 149 -20.86 -5.53 -19.16
N VAL A 150 -20.33 -6.64 -19.66
CA VAL A 150 -19.12 -7.23 -19.08
C VAL A 150 -17.91 -6.38 -19.46
N MET A 151 -17.19 -5.88 -18.45
CA MET A 151 -15.99 -5.09 -18.65
C MET A 151 -14.82 -5.99 -19.07
N PRO A 152 -14.08 -5.65 -20.14
CA PRO A 152 -12.95 -6.46 -20.58
C PRO A 152 -11.83 -6.41 -19.54
N THR A 153 -11.36 -7.59 -19.11
CA THR A 153 -10.20 -7.73 -18.24
C THR A 153 -8.91 -7.67 -19.07
N LYS A 154 -8.13 -6.60 -18.88
CA LYS A 154 -6.86 -6.36 -19.56
C LYS A 154 -5.75 -6.23 -18.52
N ARG A 155 -4.59 -6.81 -18.80
CA ARG A 155 -3.41 -6.65 -17.94
C ARG A 155 -3.09 -5.18 -17.68
N LEU A 156 -2.68 -4.89 -16.46
CA LEU A 156 -2.35 -3.53 -16.07
C LEU A 156 -0.97 -3.18 -16.62
N ARG A 157 -0.85 -2.08 -17.37
CA ARG A 157 0.45 -1.69 -17.93
C ARG A 157 1.30 -0.99 -16.86
N PHE A 158 2.43 -1.60 -16.49
CA PHE A 158 3.41 -0.97 -15.61
C PHE A 158 4.41 -0.14 -16.41
N ILE A 159 4.78 1.03 -15.88
CA ILE A 159 5.72 1.96 -16.50
C ILE A 159 6.88 2.20 -15.54
N LYS A 160 8.03 1.56 -15.83
CA LYS A 160 9.24 1.62 -15.02
C LYS A 160 9.86 3.02 -14.95
N SER A 161 9.77 3.82 -16.01
CA SER A 161 10.32 5.19 -16.00
C SER A 161 9.27 6.22 -15.61
N MET A 162 9.53 6.99 -14.54
CA MET A 162 8.67 8.13 -14.18
C MET A 162 8.63 9.20 -15.28
N VAL A 163 9.72 9.37 -16.04
CA VAL A 163 9.72 10.26 -17.21
C VAL A 163 8.76 9.72 -18.27
N GLY A 164 8.85 8.44 -18.59
CA GLY A 164 7.94 7.77 -19.53
C GLY A 164 6.48 7.86 -19.08
N PHE A 165 6.21 7.66 -17.79
CA PHE A 165 4.86 7.78 -17.22
C PHE A 165 4.33 9.22 -17.36
N ARG A 166 5.14 10.23 -17.06
CA ARG A 166 4.75 11.65 -17.23
C ARG A 166 4.50 12.01 -18.70
N VAL A 167 5.30 11.49 -19.63
CA VAL A 167 5.07 11.68 -21.08
C VAL A 167 3.74 11.06 -21.49
N LEU A 168 3.47 9.81 -21.10
CA LEU A 168 2.19 9.16 -21.38
C LEU A 168 1.02 9.95 -20.80
N MET A 169 1.10 10.35 -19.54
CA MET A 169 0.05 11.14 -18.88
C MET A 169 -0.18 12.48 -19.57
N THR A 170 0.90 13.11 -20.05
CA THR A 170 0.83 14.38 -20.78
C THR A 170 0.14 14.19 -22.12
N LEU A 171 0.58 13.24 -22.93
CA LEU A 171 0.03 12.99 -24.26
C LEU A 171 -1.43 12.52 -24.21
N ARG A 172 -1.75 11.59 -23.30
CA ARG A 172 -3.07 10.94 -23.25
C ARG A 172 -4.13 11.74 -22.51
N TYR A 173 -3.74 12.55 -21.52
CA TYR A 173 -4.70 13.25 -20.66
C TYR A 173 -4.49 14.75 -20.61
N LYS A 174 -3.26 15.25 -20.43
CA LYS A 174 -3.03 16.70 -20.29
C LYS A 174 -3.26 17.45 -21.60
N LEU A 175 -2.69 17.00 -22.72
CA LEU A 175 -2.84 17.69 -24.01
C LEU A 175 -4.31 17.77 -24.47
N PRO A 176 -5.10 16.67 -24.48
CA PRO A 176 -6.52 16.76 -24.80
C PRO A 176 -7.31 17.68 -23.86
N LEU A 177 -6.92 17.73 -22.58
CA LEU A 177 -7.53 18.61 -21.59
C LEU A 177 -7.25 20.10 -21.86
N GLU A 178 -6.02 20.44 -22.27
CA GLU A 178 -5.66 21.82 -22.68
C GLU A 178 -6.37 22.22 -24.00
N VAL A 179 -6.49 21.29 -24.95
CA VAL A 179 -7.30 21.52 -26.17
C VAL A 179 -8.76 21.79 -25.80
N MET A 180 -9.33 20.98 -24.90
CA MET A 180 -10.69 21.20 -24.39
C MET A 180 -10.82 22.55 -23.66
N HIS A 181 -9.77 22.98 -22.94
CA HIS A 181 -9.75 24.29 -22.30
C HIS A 181 -9.83 25.43 -23.32
N LEU A 182 -9.04 25.35 -24.39
CA LEU A 182 -9.06 26.32 -25.48
C LEU A 182 -10.42 26.36 -26.19
N VAL A 183 -10.98 25.18 -26.53
CA VAL A 183 -12.32 25.08 -27.15
C VAL A 183 -13.38 25.67 -26.21
N ASN A 184 -13.27 25.45 -24.90
CA ASN A 184 -14.18 26.03 -23.93
C ASN A 184 -14.11 27.56 -23.90
N LEU A 185 -12.93 28.15 -24.01
CA LEU A 185 -12.74 29.60 -24.10
C LEU A 185 -13.38 30.16 -25.37
N LEU A 186 -13.13 29.52 -26.52
CA LEU A 186 -13.70 29.89 -27.82
C LEU A 186 -15.23 29.71 -27.87
N SER A 187 -15.77 28.76 -27.10
CA SER A 187 -17.20 28.45 -27.03
C SER A 187 -17.95 29.21 -25.93
N CYS A 188 -17.38 30.32 -25.42
CA CYS A 188 -17.95 31.14 -24.34
C CYS A 188 -18.37 30.32 -23.09
N GLY A 189 -17.58 29.32 -22.70
CA GLY A 189 -17.79 28.57 -21.46
C GLY A 189 -18.76 27.39 -21.51
N ARG A 190 -19.31 27.02 -22.69
CA ARG A 190 -20.26 25.90 -22.84
C ARG A 190 -19.74 24.55 -22.33
N LEU A 191 -18.43 24.34 -22.35
CA LEU A 191 -17.78 23.09 -21.92
C LEU A 191 -17.14 23.18 -20.53
N ALA A 192 -17.35 24.28 -19.80
CA ALA A 192 -16.60 24.59 -18.59
C ALA A 192 -16.80 23.52 -17.52
N ARG A 193 -18.01 22.98 -17.40
CA ARG A 193 -18.33 21.90 -16.44
C ARG A 193 -17.50 20.65 -16.71
N GLY A 194 -17.49 20.16 -17.96
CA GLY A 194 -16.76 18.96 -18.35
C GLY A 194 -15.25 19.13 -18.20
N TYR A 195 -14.71 20.27 -18.65
CA TYR A 195 -13.30 20.61 -18.47
C TYR A 195 -12.91 20.63 -16.99
N ASN A 196 -13.68 21.33 -16.14
CA ASN A 196 -13.39 21.44 -14.71
C ASN A 196 -13.41 20.07 -14.01
N GLU A 197 -14.35 19.20 -14.38
CA GLU A 197 -14.43 17.86 -13.82
C GLU A 197 -13.22 17.00 -14.21
N LEU A 198 -12.85 16.97 -15.50
CA LEU A 198 -11.69 16.23 -15.99
C LEU A 198 -10.38 16.78 -15.43
N ASN A 199 -10.23 18.10 -15.37
CA ASN A 199 -9.06 18.76 -14.79
C ASN A 199 -8.91 18.42 -13.30
N ARG A 200 -10.01 18.41 -12.54
CA ARG A 200 -10.00 17.98 -11.14
C ARG A 200 -9.57 16.52 -11.01
N LYS A 201 -10.07 15.62 -11.85
CA LYS A 201 -9.67 14.20 -11.88
C LYS A 201 -8.18 14.05 -12.22
N TYR A 202 -7.69 14.75 -13.25
CA TYR A 202 -6.28 14.74 -13.64
C TYR A 202 -5.37 15.23 -12.51
N LYS A 203 -5.68 16.40 -11.92
CA LYS A 203 -4.92 16.94 -10.78
C LYS A 203 -4.91 16.00 -9.58
N PHE A 204 -6.04 15.33 -9.31
CA PHE A 204 -6.13 14.33 -8.26
C PHE A 204 -5.22 13.12 -8.51
N VAL A 205 -5.25 12.55 -9.73
CA VAL A 205 -4.38 11.42 -10.11
C VAL A 205 -2.90 11.82 -10.02
N MET A 206 -2.50 12.96 -10.57
CA MET A 206 -1.11 13.41 -10.51
C MET A 206 -0.63 13.65 -9.07
N ARG A 207 -1.53 14.09 -8.18
CA ARG A 207 -1.22 14.21 -6.75
C ARG A 207 -0.99 12.86 -6.08
N LEU A 208 -1.75 11.83 -6.43
CA LEU A 208 -1.50 10.47 -5.95
C LEU A 208 -0.18 9.91 -6.48
N VAL A 209 0.14 10.17 -7.75
CA VAL A 209 1.43 9.81 -8.34
C VAL A 209 2.58 10.40 -7.54
N GLU A 210 2.55 11.70 -7.23
CA GLU A 210 3.61 12.33 -6.43
C GLU A 210 3.69 11.79 -4.99
N LEU A 211 2.56 11.38 -4.40
CA LEU A 211 2.54 10.81 -3.05
C LEU A 211 3.13 9.39 -3.01
N TYR A 212 2.83 8.58 -4.02
CA TYR A 212 3.18 7.16 -4.05
C TYR A 212 4.47 6.86 -4.83
N LYS A 213 4.95 7.78 -5.67
CA LYS A 213 6.24 7.71 -6.38
C LYS A 213 7.39 7.17 -5.52
N PRO A 214 7.66 7.70 -4.31
CA PRO A 214 8.80 7.22 -3.52
C PRO A 214 8.67 5.77 -3.06
N TYR A 215 7.46 5.20 -3.06
CA TYR A 215 7.21 3.81 -2.66
C TYR A 215 7.15 2.88 -3.86
N ALA A 216 6.49 3.28 -4.95
CA ALA A 216 6.34 2.45 -6.14
C ALA A 216 7.66 2.18 -6.89
N TYR A 217 8.68 3.00 -6.65
CA TYR A 217 10.05 2.84 -7.17
C TYR A 217 11.07 2.57 -6.08
N PHE A 218 10.63 2.35 -4.84
CA PHE A 218 11.54 1.91 -3.80
C PHE A 218 12.03 0.51 -4.16
N ASP A 219 13.34 0.36 -4.29
CA ASP A 219 14.01 -0.91 -4.50
C ASP A 219 14.91 -1.13 -3.29
N GLY A 220 14.36 -1.86 -2.32
CA GLY A 220 15.00 -2.06 -1.03
C GLY A 220 14.21 -3.03 -0.17
N CYS A 221 14.90 -3.64 0.78
CA CYS A 221 14.33 -4.54 1.78
C CYS A 221 14.60 -4.00 3.18
N PHE A 222 13.74 -4.39 4.13
CA PHE A 222 13.88 -4.02 5.54
C PHE A 222 14.31 -5.24 6.34
N ASP A 223 15.42 -5.11 7.05
CA ASP A 223 15.90 -6.13 7.97
C ASP A 223 14.92 -6.35 9.13
N ASP A 224 14.63 -7.61 9.43
CA ASP A 224 13.73 -8.03 10.50
C ASP A 224 14.45 -8.84 11.58
N LEU A 225 15.77 -8.69 11.74
CA LEU A 225 16.59 -9.47 12.66
C LEU A 225 16.08 -9.48 14.10
N ASN A 226 15.66 -8.33 14.64
CA ASN A 226 15.08 -8.27 15.99
C ASN A 226 13.78 -9.08 16.08
N MET A 227 12.93 -8.99 15.06
CA MET A 227 11.70 -9.77 14.98
C MET A 227 12.00 -11.27 14.88
N GLU A 228 13.04 -11.65 14.16
CA GLU A 228 13.46 -13.04 14.09
C GLU A 228 13.95 -13.56 15.45
N ARG A 229 14.75 -12.77 16.18
CA ARG A 229 15.18 -13.14 17.54
C ARG A 229 13.97 -13.37 18.46
N LEU A 230 12.96 -12.51 18.37
CA LEU A 230 11.71 -12.67 19.12
C LEU A 230 10.98 -13.97 18.72
N ARG A 231 10.81 -14.24 17.42
CA ARG A 231 10.20 -15.51 16.96
C ARG A 231 10.95 -16.74 17.46
N MET A 232 12.27 -16.70 17.48
CA MET A 232 13.10 -17.81 17.98
C MET A 232 12.99 -17.98 19.49
N ALA A 233 12.79 -16.90 20.23
CA ALA A 233 12.52 -16.95 21.67
C ALA A 233 11.14 -17.53 21.98
N THR A 234 10.10 -17.15 21.22
CA THR A 234 8.72 -17.64 21.42
C THR A 234 8.52 -19.09 20.97
N LYS A 235 9.29 -19.57 19.98
CA LYS A 235 9.27 -20.99 19.53
C LYS A 235 9.66 -22.02 20.60
N LYS A 236 10.23 -21.60 21.73
CA LYS A 236 10.50 -22.51 22.85
C LYS A 236 9.22 -22.97 23.56
N ASP A 237 8.12 -22.24 23.38
CA ASP A 237 6.79 -22.60 23.87
C ASP A 237 5.86 -22.92 22.68
N ASP A 238 5.71 -24.21 22.40
CA ASP A 238 5.07 -24.73 21.19
C ASP A 238 3.57 -24.39 21.08
N ALA A 239 2.93 -24.04 22.22
CA ALA A 239 1.55 -23.61 22.29
C ALA A 239 1.40 -22.11 21.92
N GLU A 240 2.26 -21.24 22.46
CA GLU A 240 2.23 -19.80 22.16
C GLU A 240 2.67 -19.51 20.72
N ALA A 241 3.66 -20.25 20.21
CA ALA A 241 4.12 -20.13 18.83
C ALA A 241 3.04 -20.51 17.80
N LYS A 242 2.16 -21.45 18.14
CA LYS A 242 0.99 -21.81 17.32
C LYS A 242 -0.15 -20.81 17.47
N MET A 243 -0.30 -20.21 18.65
CA MET A 243 -1.36 -19.23 18.95
C MET A 243 -1.09 -17.86 18.31
N PHE A 244 0.17 -17.41 18.28
CA PHE A 244 0.58 -16.15 17.68
C PHE A 244 1.43 -16.39 16.42
N GLY A 245 0.78 -16.74 15.31
CA GLY A 245 1.44 -16.88 14.02
C GLY A 245 1.79 -15.51 13.41
N PHE A 246 3.07 -15.13 13.42
CA PHE A 246 3.57 -13.89 12.79
C PHE A 246 4.90 -14.07 12.02
N ASP A 247 5.21 -15.28 11.56
CA ASP A 247 6.32 -15.51 10.62
C ASP A 247 5.81 -15.38 9.17
N PRO A 248 6.25 -14.36 8.40
CA PRO A 248 5.84 -14.17 7.01
C PRO A 248 6.16 -15.35 6.11
N LYS A 249 7.10 -16.24 6.50
CA LYS A 249 7.41 -17.47 5.73
C LYS A 249 6.22 -18.42 5.57
N HIS A 250 5.20 -18.29 6.40
CA HIS A 250 3.97 -19.09 6.28
C HIS A 250 2.96 -18.51 5.30
N ILE A 251 3.26 -17.39 4.63
CA ILE A 251 2.40 -16.79 3.62
C ILE A 251 2.68 -17.44 2.28
N ASP A 252 1.70 -18.15 1.73
CA ASP A 252 1.62 -18.40 0.29
C ASP A 252 1.05 -17.14 -0.36
N TRP A 253 1.91 -16.36 -1.04
CA TRP A 253 1.50 -15.09 -1.62
C TRP A 253 0.47 -15.22 -2.74
N GLU A 254 0.53 -16.29 -3.53
CA GLU A 254 -0.42 -16.48 -4.63
C GLU A 254 -1.80 -16.82 -4.09
N ASP A 255 -1.89 -17.72 -3.11
CA ASP A 255 -3.14 -18.03 -2.44
C ASP A 255 -3.65 -16.85 -1.63
N TYR A 256 -2.79 -16.20 -0.83
CA TYR A 256 -3.16 -15.04 -0.05
C TYR A 256 -3.76 -13.93 -0.92
N PHE A 257 -3.15 -13.58 -2.05
CA PHE A 257 -3.72 -12.56 -2.92
C PHE A 257 -4.99 -13.03 -3.63
N SER A 258 -4.98 -14.23 -4.20
CA SER A 258 -6.06 -14.71 -5.09
C SER A 258 -7.32 -15.11 -4.32
N SER A 259 -7.15 -15.74 -3.15
CA SER A 259 -8.21 -16.37 -2.36
C SER A 259 -8.65 -15.53 -1.17
N ILE A 260 -7.77 -14.66 -0.63
CA ILE A 260 -8.05 -13.93 0.62
C ILE A 260 -8.11 -12.42 0.39
N HIS A 261 -7.01 -11.80 -0.03
CA HIS A 261 -6.88 -10.34 -0.05
C HIS A 261 -7.71 -9.67 -1.15
N ILE A 262 -7.57 -10.08 -2.41
CA ILE A 262 -8.34 -9.48 -3.51
C ILE A 262 -9.85 -9.70 -3.31
N PRO A 263 -10.33 -10.93 -3.01
CA PRO A 263 -11.74 -11.15 -2.67
C PRO A 263 -12.18 -10.31 -1.46
N GLY A 264 -11.36 -10.20 -0.43
CA GLY A 264 -11.58 -9.36 0.74
C GLY A 264 -11.76 -7.88 0.39
N VAL A 265 -10.89 -7.34 -0.47
CA VAL A 265 -11.03 -5.97 -0.99
C VAL A 265 -12.36 -5.78 -1.71
N MET A 266 -12.74 -6.74 -2.55
CA MET A 266 -14.02 -6.71 -3.26
C MET A 266 -15.23 -6.83 -2.34
N LYS A 267 -15.11 -7.54 -1.22
CA LYS A 267 -16.20 -7.76 -0.27
C LYS A 267 -16.37 -6.60 0.71
N TYR A 268 -15.28 -6.08 1.26
CA TYR A 268 -15.32 -5.16 2.40
C TYR A 268 -15.06 -3.69 2.03
N ALA A 269 -14.32 -3.42 0.96
CA ALA A 269 -13.96 -2.04 0.57
C ALA A 269 -14.56 -1.58 -0.77
N PHE A 270 -14.88 -2.49 -1.68
CA PHE A 270 -15.47 -2.15 -2.97
C PHE A 270 -16.94 -1.72 -2.81
N LYS A 271 -17.16 -0.40 -2.81
CA LYS A 271 -18.48 0.25 -2.87
C LYS A 271 -18.76 0.83 -4.26
#